data_AF-A0A3A5QTZ9-F1
#
_entry.id   AF-A0A3A5QTZ9-F1
#
_cell.length_a   1.000
_cell.length_b   1.000
_cell.length_c   1.000
_cell.angle_alpha   90.00
_cell.angle_beta   90.00
_cell.angle_gamma   90.00
#
_symmetry.space_group_name_H-M   'P 1'
#
loop_
_entity.id
_entity.type
_entity.pdbx_description
1 polymer ?
#
loop_
_entity_poly.entity_id
_entity_poly.type
_entity_poly.pdbx_seq_one_letter_code
_entity_poly.pdbx_strand_id
1 'polypeptide(L)'
;MDPLRLDVTNNTVVNRGLNREPAKVFRVTYSKRPETVAMQEDVENIPPGYLQMCNYVDVTSEWWETCDLTVSLFAGKKERITYAYVFNYGDWKPAWWGKTNGDSVTFADMPVGAVFLPAYYRNGWMIPAGFPVINKKEGAVCLKPDLQHTRSIEINQQDNYLKFRPGKRYELFYWDTDWESAGIQIPSKESTRMVFKDVPSNALLILIPEYTAGKERPFIIDESGARHWW
;
A
#
# COMPACT_ATOMS: atom_id res chain seq x y z
N MET A 1 12.35 -29.25 31.09
CA MET A 1 13.55 -28.40 30.91
C MET A 1 13.11 -27.27 30.03
N ASP A 2 12.92 -26.08 30.60
CA ASP A 2 12.60 -24.91 29.81
C ASP A 2 13.83 -24.51 28.98
N PRO A 3 13.64 -24.14 27.70
CA PRO A 3 14.75 -23.75 26.84
C PRO A 3 15.43 -22.50 27.40
N LEU A 4 16.76 -22.54 27.46
CA LEU A 4 17.60 -21.42 27.87
C LEU A 4 17.38 -20.25 26.89
N ARG A 5 16.68 -19.20 27.31
CA ARG A 5 16.59 -17.94 26.56
C ARG A 5 17.90 -17.16 26.74
N LEU A 6 18.84 -17.36 25.82
CA LEU A 6 19.98 -16.47 25.60
C LEU A 6 19.55 -15.37 24.61
N ASP A 7 18.66 -14.49 25.06
CA ASP A 7 18.45 -13.22 24.37
C ASP A 7 19.21 -12.14 25.15
N VAL A 8 20.38 -11.77 24.63
CA VAL A 8 21.30 -10.77 25.20
C VAL A 8 20.95 -9.35 24.77
N THR A 9 19.78 -9.12 24.15
CA THR A 9 19.34 -7.77 23.77
C THR A 9 18.39 -7.18 24.80
N ASN A 10 18.93 -6.33 25.69
CA ASN A 10 18.14 -5.39 26.48
C ASN A 10 17.57 -4.32 25.52
N ASN A 11 16.25 -4.33 25.27
CA ASN A 11 15.46 -3.44 24.36
C ASN A 11 16.04 -2.02 24.15
N THR A 12 16.03 -1.37 22.98
CA THR A 12 14.90 -1.01 22.09
C THR A 12 15.50 -0.52 20.76
N VAL A 13 14.99 -0.90 19.57
CA VAL A 13 15.41 -0.24 18.30
C VAL A 13 14.27 -0.22 17.29
N VAL A 14 13.63 0.94 17.14
CA VAL A 14 12.86 1.27 15.93
C VAL A 14 13.87 1.76 14.88
N ASN A 15 13.79 1.18 13.69
CA ASN A 15 14.57 1.50 12.49
C ASN A 15 16.04 1.02 12.47
N ARG A 16 16.24 -0.31 12.34
CA ARG A 16 17.52 -0.98 12.07
C ARG A 16 18.06 -0.72 10.64
N GLY A 17 18.18 0.54 10.23
CA GLY A 17 18.81 0.92 8.96
C GLY A 17 18.00 0.60 7.70
N LEU A 18 16.68 0.45 7.81
CA LEU A 18 15.82 0.42 6.62
C LEU A 18 15.69 1.85 6.10
N ASN A 19 16.08 2.07 4.85
CA ASN A 19 15.98 3.39 4.21
C ASN A 19 14.53 3.76 3.84
N ARG A 20 13.60 2.80 3.93
CA ARG A 20 12.20 2.90 3.50
C ARG A 20 11.29 1.98 4.31
N GLU A 21 10.02 2.35 4.35
CA GLU A 21 8.92 1.61 4.97
C GLU A 21 8.82 0.20 4.37
N PRO A 22 8.93 -0.87 5.18
CA PRO A 22 8.64 -2.22 4.71
C PRO A 22 7.13 -2.40 4.56
N ALA A 23 6.70 -3.29 3.67
CA ALA A 23 5.29 -3.72 3.64
C ALA A 23 4.94 -4.55 4.89
N LYS A 24 5.83 -5.49 5.22
CA LYS A 24 5.87 -6.33 6.42
C LYS A 24 7.28 -6.92 6.55
N VAL A 25 7.66 -7.36 7.75
CA VAL A 25 8.90 -8.10 8.00
C VAL A 25 8.58 -9.43 8.68
N PHE A 26 9.06 -10.52 8.08
CA PHE A 26 8.78 -11.87 8.56
C PHE A 26 10.05 -12.60 9.01
N ARG A 27 9.90 -13.46 10.01
CA ARG A 27 10.90 -14.47 10.37
C ARG A 27 10.34 -15.84 10.04
N VAL A 28 11.01 -16.56 9.14
CA VAL A 28 10.68 -17.97 8.86
C VAL A 28 11.24 -18.85 9.98
N THR A 29 10.43 -19.79 10.47
CA THR A 29 10.78 -20.68 11.59
C THR A 29 10.74 -22.14 11.15
N TYR A 30 11.42 -23.04 11.87
CA TYR A 30 11.38 -24.47 11.55
C TYR A 30 10.02 -25.11 11.81
N SER A 31 9.30 -24.65 12.84
CA SER A 31 7.99 -25.19 13.22
C SER A 31 6.85 -24.47 12.51
N LYS A 32 5.77 -25.22 12.25
CA LYS A 32 4.49 -24.64 11.81
C LYS A 32 3.91 -23.72 12.88
N ARG A 33 3.18 -22.72 12.41
CA ARG A 33 2.56 -21.63 13.16
C ARG A 33 1.05 -21.65 12.88
N PRO A 34 0.22 -22.19 13.80
CA PRO A 34 -1.23 -22.31 13.59
C PRO A 34 -1.93 -20.96 13.34
N GLU A 35 -1.31 -19.86 13.75
CA GLU A 35 -1.76 -18.50 13.55
C GLU A 35 -1.61 -17.98 12.11
N THR A 36 -0.86 -18.65 11.24
CA THR A 36 -0.70 -18.24 9.83
C THR A 36 -1.99 -18.43 9.03
N VAL A 37 -2.16 -17.67 7.93
CA VAL A 37 -3.35 -17.81 7.07
C VAL A 37 -3.39 -19.17 6.39
N ALA A 38 -2.22 -19.72 6.01
CA ALA A 38 -2.08 -21.05 5.42
C ALA A 38 -2.51 -22.21 6.34
N MET A 39 -2.64 -21.97 7.65
CA MET A 39 -3.18 -22.94 8.59
C MET A 39 -4.69 -22.78 8.84
N GLN A 40 -5.30 -21.75 8.24
CA GLN A 40 -6.68 -21.34 8.51
C GLN A 40 -7.55 -21.28 7.26
N GLU A 41 -6.97 -21.23 6.06
CA GLU A 41 -7.63 -21.04 4.77
C GLU A 41 -7.01 -21.97 3.73
N ASP A 42 -7.81 -22.39 2.74
CA ASP A 42 -7.33 -23.24 1.66
C ASP A 42 -6.35 -22.48 0.77
N VAL A 43 -5.29 -23.16 0.30
CA VAL A 43 -4.19 -22.52 -0.46
C VAL A 43 -4.67 -21.79 -1.71
N GLU A 44 -5.74 -22.27 -2.35
CA GLU A 44 -6.35 -21.68 -3.55
C GLU A 44 -7.02 -20.32 -3.25
N ASN A 45 -7.40 -20.08 -1.99
CA ASN A 45 -7.99 -18.83 -1.49
C ASN A 45 -6.94 -17.87 -0.90
N ILE A 46 -5.64 -18.21 -0.99
CA ILE A 46 -4.53 -17.40 -0.49
C ILE A 46 -3.70 -16.89 -1.67
N PRO A 47 -3.42 -15.58 -1.75
CA PRO A 47 -2.52 -15.03 -2.76
C PRO A 47 -1.16 -15.76 -2.81
N PRO A 48 -0.66 -16.14 -4.00
CA PRO A 48 0.63 -16.79 -4.15
C PRO A 48 1.77 -16.01 -3.51
N GLY A 49 2.63 -16.72 -2.78
CA GLY A 49 3.81 -16.15 -2.12
C GLY A 49 3.96 -16.61 -0.67
N TYR A 50 4.64 -15.80 0.14
CA TYR A 50 5.01 -16.15 1.51
C TYR A 50 3.80 -16.36 2.43
N LEU A 51 2.63 -15.77 2.14
CA LEU A 51 1.41 -15.98 2.93
C LEU A 51 0.91 -17.44 2.86
N GLN A 52 1.28 -18.19 1.83
CA GLN A 52 0.98 -19.63 1.72
C GLN A 52 1.91 -20.50 2.58
N MET A 53 2.93 -19.93 3.22
CA MET A 53 3.82 -20.68 4.11
C MET A 53 3.16 -20.88 5.49
N CYS A 54 3.28 -22.08 6.06
CA CYS A 54 2.72 -22.38 7.37
C CYS A 54 3.65 -22.02 8.55
N ASN A 55 4.83 -21.44 8.31
CA ASN A 55 5.93 -21.39 9.27
C ASN A 55 6.64 -20.03 9.33
N TYR A 56 5.87 -18.93 9.35
CA TYR A 56 6.41 -17.59 9.54
C TYR A 56 5.82 -16.90 10.78
N VAL A 57 6.55 -15.94 11.31
CA VAL A 57 6.12 -15.03 12.39
C VAL A 57 6.25 -13.59 11.89
N ASP A 58 5.25 -12.77 12.17
CA ASP A 58 5.34 -11.31 11.97
C ASP A 58 6.28 -10.72 13.02
N VAL A 59 7.34 -10.07 12.55
CA VAL A 59 8.32 -9.37 13.40
C VAL A 59 8.44 -7.91 12.99
N THR A 60 7.43 -7.35 12.29
CA THR A 60 7.48 -5.99 11.74
C THR A 60 7.76 -4.95 12.83
N SER A 61 7.18 -5.10 14.02
CA SER A 61 7.38 -4.21 15.17
C SER A 61 8.81 -4.22 15.74
N GLU A 62 9.63 -5.24 15.44
CA GLU A 62 11.06 -5.27 15.79
C GLU A 62 11.92 -4.41 14.85
N TRP A 63 11.39 -4.02 13.68
CA TRP A 63 12.14 -3.35 12.60
C TRP A 63 11.58 -1.98 12.23
N TRP A 64 10.28 -1.78 12.38
CA TRP A 64 9.56 -0.57 11.98
C TRP A 64 8.49 -0.22 13.00
N GLU A 65 8.07 1.05 13.03
CA GLU A 65 6.95 1.46 13.87
C GLU A 65 5.64 0.90 13.32
N THR A 66 4.84 0.26 14.17
CA THR A 66 3.59 -0.40 13.76
C THR A 66 2.39 0.08 14.58
N CYS A 67 1.21 -0.08 13.98
CA CYS A 67 -0.07 -0.03 14.68
C CYS A 67 -1.09 -0.93 13.98
N ASP A 68 -2.14 -1.31 14.71
CA ASP A 68 -3.26 -2.04 14.12
C ASP A 68 -4.06 -1.11 13.19
N LEU A 69 -4.23 -1.56 11.94
CA LEU A 69 -4.93 -0.81 10.91
C LEU A 69 -6.33 -1.39 10.72
N THR A 70 -7.35 -0.67 11.17
CA THR A 70 -8.75 -1.03 10.89
C THR A 70 -9.26 -0.24 9.69
N VAL A 71 -9.82 -0.93 8.71
CA VAL A 71 -10.35 -0.34 7.47
C VAL A 71 -11.77 -0.78 7.21
N SER A 72 -12.56 0.13 6.61
CA SER A 72 -13.91 -0.16 6.14
C SER A 72 -13.89 -0.86 4.79
N LEU A 73 -14.88 -1.72 4.57
CA LEU A 73 -15.06 -2.52 3.36
C LEU A 73 -16.34 -2.10 2.63
N PHE A 74 -16.31 -2.13 1.29
CA PHE A 74 -17.46 -1.84 0.44
C PHE A 74 -18.64 -2.74 0.74
N ALA A 75 -19.85 -2.19 0.72
CA ALA A 75 -21.08 -2.97 0.91
C ALA A 75 -21.17 -4.14 -0.08
N GLY A 76 -21.87 -5.21 0.32
CA GLY A 76 -22.08 -6.40 -0.51
C GLY A 76 -21.47 -7.67 0.08
N LYS A 77 -21.25 -8.67 -0.78
CA LYS A 77 -20.73 -9.97 -0.36
C LYS A 77 -19.29 -9.86 0.13
N LYS A 78 -19.06 -10.30 1.36
CA LYS A 78 -17.75 -10.34 2.00
C LYS A 78 -17.15 -11.73 1.92
N GLU A 79 -15.82 -11.79 1.85
CA GLU A 79 -15.08 -13.03 2.10
C GLU A 79 -14.66 -13.12 3.57
N ARG A 80 -14.39 -14.33 4.06
CA ARG A 80 -13.97 -14.56 5.45
C ARG A 80 -12.62 -13.92 5.77
N ILE A 81 -11.71 -13.93 4.80
CA ILE A 81 -10.38 -13.34 4.89
C ILE A 81 -10.29 -12.14 3.94
N THR A 82 -9.82 -11.01 4.44
CA THR A 82 -9.41 -9.87 3.62
C THR A 82 -7.90 -9.74 3.69
N TYR A 83 -7.29 -9.34 2.58
CA TYR A 83 -5.86 -9.16 2.45
C TYR A 83 -5.52 -7.67 2.32
N ALA A 84 -4.41 -7.25 2.94
CA ALA A 84 -3.84 -5.93 2.74
C ALA A 84 -2.82 -6.01 1.59
N TYR A 85 -2.99 -5.17 0.57
CA TYR A 85 -2.09 -5.07 -0.57
C TYR A 85 -1.29 -3.76 -0.52
N VAL A 86 -0.05 -3.79 -0.96
CA VAL A 86 0.81 -2.61 -1.17
C VAL A 86 1.14 -2.46 -2.64
N PHE A 87 1.26 -1.25 -3.14
CA PHE A 87 1.64 -1.03 -4.54
C PHE A 87 3.15 -1.14 -4.70
N ASN A 88 3.61 -2.08 -5.54
CA ASN A 88 5.02 -2.30 -5.78
C ASN A 88 5.26 -2.87 -7.19
N TYR A 89 6.27 -2.34 -7.87
CA TYR A 89 6.62 -2.72 -9.25
C TYR A 89 5.44 -2.62 -10.24
N GLY A 90 4.65 -1.55 -10.13
CA GLY A 90 3.55 -1.24 -11.06
C GLY A 90 2.27 -2.03 -10.81
N ASP A 91 2.16 -2.75 -9.68
CA ASP A 91 1.02 -3.60 -9.37
C ASP A 91 0.77 -3.69 -7.86
N TRP A 92 -0.45 -4.04 -7.46
CA TRP A 92 -0.80 -4.32 -6.08
C TRP A 92 -0.31 -5.72 -5.67
N LYS A 93 0.53 -5.80 -4.64
CA LYS A 93 1.08 -7.06 -4.11
C LYS A 93 0.58 -7.34 -2.69
N PRO A 94 0.25 -8.61 -2.35
CA PRO A 94 -0.22 -8.97 -1.02
C PRO A 94 0.88 -8.75 0.03
N ALA A 95 0.53 -8.05 1.11
CA ALA A 95 1.42 -7.71 2.22
C ALA A 95 1.00 -8.41 3.52
N TRP A 96 -0.30 -8.49 3.78
CA TRP A 96 -0.82 -9.06 5.03
C TRP A 96 -2.27 -9.51 4.90
N TRP A 97 -2.88 -9.94 6.00
CA TRP A 97 -4.25 -10.44 6.03
C TRP A 97 -4.91 -10.19 7.39
N GLY A 98 -6.24 -10.26 7.40
CA GLY A 98 -7.07 -10.17 8.60
C GLY A 98 -8.40 -10.88 8.37
N LYS A 99 -9.06 -11.28 9.47
CA LYS A 99 -10.42 -11.83 9.41
C LYS A 99 -11.42 -10.70 9.23
N THR A 100 -12.31 -10.85 8.26
CA THR A 100 -13.37 -9.88 8.02
C THR A 100 -14.36 -9.88 9.18
N ASN A 101 -14.72 -8.70 9.67
CA ASN A 101 -15.69 -8.49 10.75
C ASN A 101 -16.75 -7.47 10.30
N GLY A 102 -17.89 -8.00 9.84
CA GLY A 102 -18.97 -7.18 9.27
C GLY A 102 -18.48 -6.37 8.07
N ASP A 103 -18.58 -5.05 8.18
CA ASP A 103 -18.14 -4.10 7.15
C ASP A 103 -16.71 -3.57 7.34
N SER A 104 -15.90 -4.29 8.11
CA SER A 104 -14.53 -3.88 8.40
C SER A 104 -13.56 -5.05 8.49
N VAL A 105 -12.27 -4.75 8.45
CA VAL A 105 -11.20 -5.68 8.81
C VAL A 105 -10.13 -4.92 9.59
N THR A 106 -9.53 -5.59 10.57
CA THR A 106 -8.34 -5.11 11.27
C THR A 106 -7.14 -5.93 10.83
N PHE A 107 -6.13 -5.25 10.32
CA PHE A 107 -4.82 -5.81 10.02
C PHE A 107 -3.88 -5.50 11.19
N ALA A 108 -3.38 -6.53 11.86
CA ALA A 108 -2.52 -6.36 13.02
C ALA A 108 -1.10 -5.88 12.65
N ASP A 109 -0.49 -5.09 13.51
CA ASP A 109 0.93 -4.67 13.44
C ASP A 109 1.36 -4.13 12.07
N MET A 110 0.51 -3.35 11.40
CA MET A 110 0.83 -2.78 10.10
C MET A 110 1.86 -1.65 10.26
N PRO A 111 2.86 -1.55 9.37
CA PRO A 111 3.84 -0.49 9.45
C PRO A 111 3.20 0.88 9.21
N VAL A 112 3.62 1.86 10.00
CA VAL A 112 3.23 3.27 9.87
C VAL A 112 3.99 3.89 8.69
N GLY A 113 3.30 4.74 7.92
CA GLY A 113 3.89 5.45 6.78
C GLY A 113 3.69 4.77 5.43
N ALA A 114 2.84 3.74 5.35
CA ALA A 114 2.55 3.03 4.11
C ALA A 114 1.05 3.10 3.74
N VAL A 115 0.76 2.89 2.45
CA VAL A 115 -0.60 2.79 1.92
C VAL A 115 -0.96 1.32 1.71
N PHE A 116 -2.13 0.92 2.21
CA PHE A 116 -2.67 -0.41 2.06
C PHE A 116 -4.03 -0.40 1.37
N LEU A 117 -4.20 -1.24 0.37
CA LEU A 117 -5.49 -1.52 -0.26
C LEU A 117 -6.09 -2.79 0.35
N PRO A 118 -7.24 -2.74 1.04
CA PRO A 118 -7.98 -3.94 1.40
C PRO A 118 -8.58 -4.59 0.15
N ALA A 119 -8.32 -5.88 -0.03
CA ALA A 119 -8.82 -6.66 -1.15
C ALA A 119 -9.15 -8.10 -0.78
N TYR A 120 -10.09 -8.69 -1.49
CA TYR A 120 -10.33 -10.12 -1.51
C TYR A 120 -9.43 -10.81 -2.52
N TYR A 121 -9.20 -12.10 -2.32
CA TYR A 121 -8.57 -12.97 -3.31
C TYR A 121 -9.56 -14.03 -3.76
N ARG A 122 -9.86 -14.07 -5.06
CA ARG A 122 -10.85 -14.99 -5.63
C ARG A 122 -10.40 -15.48 -6.99
N ASN A 123 -10.35 -16.79 -7.18
CA ASN A 123 -10.07 -17.44 -8.47
C ASN A 123 -8.79 -16.91 -9.16
N GLY A 124 -7.73 -16.65 -8.39
CA GLY A 124 -6.49 -16.11 -8.95
C GLY A 124 -6.38 -14.58 -8.91
N TRP A 125 -7.47 -13.86 -8.66
CA TRP A 125 -7.55 -12.41 -8.83
C TRP A 125 -7.66 -11.66 -7.50
N MET A 126 -6.99 -10.51 -7.44
CA MET A 126 -7.21 -9.49 -6.42
C MET A 126 -8.47 -8.71 -6.78
N ILE A 127 -9.40 -8.59 -5.84
CA ILE A 127 -10.65 -7.82 -6.00
C ILE A 127 -10.67 -6.75 -4.90
N PRO A 128 -10.60 -5.45 -5.24
CA PRO A 128 -10.66 -4.37 -4.25
C PRO A 128 -11.91 -4.50 -3.37
N ALA A 129 -11.69 -4.48 -2.06
CA ALA A 129 -12.73 -4.63 -1.06
C ALA A 129 -12.99 -3.33 -0.29
N GLY A 130 -12.18 -2.29 -0.52
CA GLY A 130 -12.31 -0.96 0.04
C GLY A 130 -11.39 0.03 -0.70
N PHE A 131 -11.34 1.27 -0.23
CA PHE A 131 -10.40 2.27 -0.75
C PHE A 131 -9.02 2.11 -0.10
N PRO A 132 -7.92 2.57 -0.76
CA PRO A 132 -6.60 2.60 -0.15
C PRO A 132 -6.59 3.43 1.14
N VAL A 133 -5.79 3.00 2.12
CA VAL A 133 -5.72 3.65 3.43
C VAL A 133 -4.25 3.90 3.79
N ILE A 134 -3.91 5.14 4.14
CA ILE A 134 -2.61 5.47 4.71
C ILE A 134 -2.64 5.07 6.18
N ASN A 135 -1.69 4.26 6.60
CA ASN A 135 -1.51 3.93 8.00
C ASN A 135 -0.64 5.00 8.69
N LYS A 136 -1.22 5.76 9.62
CA LYS A 136 -0.50 6.73 10.47
C LYS A 136 -0.72 6.41 11.93
N LYS A 137 0.23 6.80 12.78
CA LYS A 137 0.12 6.61 14.23
C LYS A 137 -1.06 7.35 14.84
N GLU A 138 -1.35 8.54 14.30
CA GLU A 138 -2.44 9.42 14.74
C GLU A 138 -3.81 8.97 14.19
N GLY A 139 -3.84 7.96 13.33
CA GLY A 139 -5.06 7.41 12.75
C GLY A 139 -4.94 7.12 11.26
N ALA A 140 -5.74 6.15 10.82
CA ALA A 140 -5.79 5.75 9.42
C ALA A 140 -6.49 6.82 8.56
N VAL A 141 -5.95 7.11 7.37
CA VAL A 141 -6.55 8.07 6.42
C VAL A 141 -7.02 7.32 5.18
N CYS A 142 -8.34 7.27 4.98
CA CYS A 142 -8.96 6.61 3.84
C CYS A 142 -8.91 7.51 2.58
N LEU A 143 -8.30 7.02 1.51
CA LEU A 143 -8.14 7.70 0.23
C LEU A 143 -9.30 7.34 -0.72
N LYS A 144 -10.51 7.71 -0.32
CA LYS A 144 -11.68 7.69 -1.19
C LYS A 144 -11.67 8.94 -2.07
N PRO A 145 -11.56 8.82 -3.41
CA PRO A 145 -11.58 9.98 -4.29
C PRO A 145 -12.93 10.71 -4.19
N ASP A 146 -12.86 12.03 -4.02
CA ASP A 146 -14.03 12.92 -4.09
C ASP A 146 -14.19 13.42 -5.52
N LEU A 147 -15.11 12.78 -6.24
CA LEU A 147 -15.41 13.08 -7.64
C LEU A 147 -16.26 14.35 -7.81
N GLN A 148 -16.88 14.85 -6.74
CA GLN A 148 -17.71 16.07 -6.80
C GLN A 148 -16.86 17.32 -6.58
N HIS A 149 -15.81 17.21 -5.77
CA HIS A 149 -14.88 18.30 -5.47
C HIS A 149 -13.53 18.04 -6.13
N THR A 150 -13.42 18.42 -7.40
CA THR A 150 -12.16 18.32 -8.13
C THR A 150 -11.28 19.55 -7.92
N ARG A 151 -9.98 19.39 -8.16
CA ARG A 151 -8.97 20.46 -8.05
C ARG A 151 -8.02 20.43 -9.23
N SER A 152 -7.43 21.59 -9.53
CA SER A 152 -6.23 21.65 -10.34
C SER A 152 -5.01 21.34 -9.47
N ILE A 153 -4.13 20.47 -9.94
CA ILE A 153 -2.87 20.15 -9.27
C ILE A 153 -1.68 20.47 -10.16
N GLU A 154 -0.58 20.84 -9.52
CA GLU A 154 0.71 21.04 -10.18
C GLU A 154 1.67 19.93 -9.74
N ILE A 155 2.21 19.21 -10.70
CA ILE A 155 3.27 18.24 -10.49
C ILE A 155 4.57 18.90 -10.92
N ASN A 156 5.45 19.14 -9.96
CA ASN A 156 6.79 19.69 -10.20
C ASN A 156 7.81 18.55 -10.35
N GLN A 157 8.89 18.84 -11.10
CA GLN A 157 10.09 18.01 -11.08
C GLN A 157 10.67 17.94 -9.66
N GLN A 158 11.24 16.81 -9.30
CA GLN A 158 11.88 16.60 -7.99
C GLN A 158 13.11 15.72 -8.20
N ASP A 159 14.27 16.20 -7.75
CA ASP A 159 15.54 15.47 -7.86
C ASP A 159 15.42 14.08 -7.23
N ASN A 160 16.02 13.08 -7.89
CA ASN A 160 15.99 11.66 -7.51
C ASN A 160 14.61 10.97 -7.55
N TYR A 161 13.52 11.69 -7.86
CA TYR A 161 12.17 11.12 -7.92
C TYR A 161 11.56 11.25 -9.31
N LEU A 162 11.45 12.47 -9.83
CA LEU A 162 10.73 12.76 -11.06
C LEU A 162 11.45 13.84 -11.87
N LYS A 163 11.97 13.44 -13.04
CA LYS A 163 12.51 14.36 -14.05
C LYS A 163 11.71 14.24 -15.33
N PHE A 164 11.30 15.38 -15.85
CA PHE A 164 10.54 15.42 -17.09
C PHE A 164 11.45 15.16 -18.28
N ARG A 165 10.96 14.35 -19.22
CA ARG A 165 11.58 14.09 -20.50
C ARG A 165 10.78 14.85 -21.55
N PRO A 166 11.36 15.90 -22.16
CA PRO A 166 10.67 16.70 -23.16
C PRO A 166 10.12 15.85 -24.31
N GLY A 167 8.90 16.14 -24.74
CA GLY A 167 8.23 15.42 -25.83
C GLY A 167 7.74 14.01 -25.48
N LYS A 168 7.85 13.59 -24.21
CA LYS A 168 7.34 12.29 -23.74
C LYS A 168 5.97 12.42 -23.10
N ARG A 169 5.08 11.48 -23.38
CA ARG A 169 3.76 11.43 -22.77
C ARG A 169 3.84 10.97 -21.32
N TYR A 170 3.15 11.69 -20.45
CA TYR A 170 2.87 11.32 -19.07
C TYR A 170 1.37 11.32 -18.86
N GLU A 171 0.86 10.31 -18.17
CA GLU A 171 -0.53 10.20 -17.82
C GLU A 171 -0.66 10.11 -16.32
N LEU A 172 -1.52 10.95 -15.77
CA LEU A 172 -1.86 10.92 -14.36
C LEU A 172 -3.06 9.98 -14.20
N PHE A 173 -2.98 9.10 -13.21
CA PHE A 173 -4.08 8.25 -12.80
C PHE A 173 -4.45 8.54 -11.34
N TYR A 174 -5.70 8.29 -11.00
CA TYR A 174 -6.18 8.21 -9.62
C TYR A 174 -6.83 6.85 -9.37
N TRP A 175 -6.82 6.38 -8.12
CA TRP A 175 -7.43 5.10 -7.77
C TRP A 175 -8.91 5.27 -7.39
N ASP A 176 -9.81 4.67 -8.18
CA ASP A 176 -11.23 4.49 -7.86
C ASP A 176 -11.68 3.06 -8.18
N THR A 177 -11.27 2.12 -7.34
CA THR A 177 -11.41 0.65 -7.57
C THR A 177 -10.63 0.10 -8.78
N ASP A 178 -10.18 0.97 -9.68
CA ASP A 178 -9.14 0.75 -10.68
C ASP A 178 -8.34 2.06 -10.87
N TRP A 179 -7.28 2.02 -11.68
CA TRP A 179 -6.54 3.22 -12.08
C TRP A 179 -7.27 3.97 -13.19
N GLU A 180 -7.92 5.08 -12.81
CA GLU A 180 -8.67 5.94 -13.72
C GLU A 180 -7.82 7.12 -14.20
N SER A 181 -7.88 7.43 -15.51
CA SER A 181 -7.08 8.53 -16.08
C SER A 181 -7.61 9.90 -15.64
N ALA A 182 -6.74 10.71 -15.07
CA ALA A 182 -6.94 12.13 -14.76
C ALA A 182 -6.32 13.07 -15.82
N GLY A 183 -5.88 12.52 -16.96
CA GLY A 183 -5.40 13.29 -18.09
C GLY A 183 -3.92 13.09 -18.42
N ILE A 184 -3.52 13.71 -19.52
CA ILE A 184 -2.24 13.49 -20.19
C ILE A 184 -1.51 14.82 -20.36
N GLN A 185 -0.20 14.81 -20.16
CA GLN A 185 0.69 15.94 -20.38
C GLN A 185 1.92 15.51 -21.19
N ILE A 186 2.41 16.43 -22.04
CA ILE A 186 3.65 16.28 -22.81
C ILE A 186 4.51 17.51 -22.52
N PRO A 187 5.52 17.42 -21.65
CA PRO A 187 6.32 18.57 -21.24
C PRO A 187 7.24 19.00 -22.39
N SER A 188 7.51 20.30 -22.51
CA SER A 188 8.57 20.83 -23.38
C SER A 188 9.92 20.85 -22.64
N LYS A 189 10.97 21.36 -23.28
CA LYS A 189 12.29 21.51 -22.64
C LYS A 189 12.27 22.54 -21.51
N GLU A 190 11.35 23.49 -21.59
CA GLU A 190 11.19 24.62 -20.67
C GLU A 190 10.19 24.31 -19.55
N SER A 191 9.47 23.18 -19.62
CA SER A 191 8.47 22.80 -18.62
C SER A 191 9.11 22.50 -17.25
N THR A 192 8.81 23.35 -16.27
CA THR A 192 9.16 23.14 -14.86
C THR A 192 8.08 22.39 -14.09
N ARG A 193 6.84 22.40 -14.60
CA ARG A 193 5.66 21.76 -14.01
C ARG A 193 4.70 21.19 -15.05
N MET A 194 3.91 20.20 -14.65
CA MET A 194 2.72 19.70 -15.36
C MET A 194 1.47 20.07 -14.57
N VAL A 195 0.44 20.56 -15.25
CA VAL A 195 -0.83 20.94 -14.62
C VAL A 195 -1.91 19.98 -15.07
N PHE A 196 -2.58 19.35 -14.11
CA PHE A 196 -3.75 18.50 -14.35
C PHE A 196 -4.96 19.18 -13.74
N LYS A 197 -6.04 19.28 -14.51
CA LYS A 197 -7.32 19.86 -14.09
C LYS A 197 -8.27 18.74 -13.71
N ASP A 198 -9.32 19.10 -12.98
CA ASP A 198 -10.43 18.20 -12.66
C ASP A 198 -9.99 16.90 -11.96
N VAL A 199 -8.90 16.96 -11.18
CA VAL A 199 -8.40 15.82 -10.42
C VAL A 199 -9.23 15.67 -9.15
N PRO A 200 -9.79 14.49 -8.84
CA PRO A 200 -10.53 14.26 -7.61
C PRO A 200 -9.71 14.60 -6.36
N SER A 201 -10.35 15.23 -5.38
CA SER A 201 -9.72 15.45 -4.08
C SER A 201 -9.62 14.14 -3.29
N ASN A 202 -8.75 14.06 -2.28
CA ASN A 202 -8.56 12.88 -1.42
C ASN A 202 -8.25 11.56 -2.19
N ALA A 203 -7.58 11.66 -3.33
CA ALA A 203 -7.26 10.51 -4.17
C ALA A 203 -5.80 10.06 -4.00
N LEU A 204 -5.58 8.73 -4.10
CA LEU A 204 -4.26 8.17 -4.36
C LEU A 204 -3.95 8.35 -5.86
N LEU A 205 -2.84 8.99 -6.17
CA LEU A 205 -2.43 9.34 -7.54
C LEU A 205 -1.20 8.55 -7.97
N ILE A 206 -1.03 8.32 -9.27
CA ILE A 206 0.21 7.84 -9.85
C ILE A 206 0.44 8.48 -11.22
N LEU A 207 1.68 8.89 -11.51
CA LEU A 207 2.05 9.50 -12.78
C LEU A 207 2.89 8.50 -13.58
N ILE A 208 2.36 8.04 -14.70
CA ILE A 208 2.98 6.98 -15.52
C ILE A 208 3.46 7.58 -16.85
N PRO A 209 4.77 7.55 -17.14
CA PRO A 209 5.30 7.93 -18.44
C PRO A 209 5.10 6.82 -19.48
N GLU A 210 5.07 7.17 -20.77
CA GLU A 210 5.04 6.19 -21.89
C GLU A 210 6.20 5.18 -21.89
N TYR A 211 7.28 5.49 -21.18
CA TYR A 211 8.48 4.66 -21.07
C TYR A 211 8.59 3.98 -19.69
N THR A 212 7.47 3.83 -18.98
CA THR A 212 7.41 3.22 -17.64
C THR A 212 8.16 1.88 -17.59
N ALA A 213 8.82 1.65 -16.45
CA ALA A 213 9.41 0.36 -16.09
C ALA A 213 8.70 -0.25 -14.87
N GLY A 214 7.48 0.22 -14.56
CA GLY A 214 6.72 -0.14 -13.36
C GLY A 214 7.35 0.35 -12.05
N LYS A 215 8.23 1.34 -12.08
CA LYS A 215 8.94 1.85 -10.88
C LYS A 215 8.33 3.12 -10.30
N GLU A 216 7.28 3.61 -10.94
CA GLU A 216 6.51 4.77 -10.52
C GLU A 216 5.85 4.48 -9.18
N ARG A 217 5.83 5.50 -8.32
CA ARG A 217 5.30 5.41 -6.97
C ARG A 217 3.98 6.15 -6.88
N PRO A 218 2.98 5.58 -6.20
CA PRO A 218 1.80 6.33 -5.82
C PRO A 218 2.18 7.51 -4.92
N PHE A 219 1.36 8.54 -4.94
CA PHE A 219 1.53 9.71 -4.09
C PHE A 219 0.17 10.34 -3.80
N ILE A 220 0.16 11.23 -2.83
CA ILE A 220 -0.94 12.19 -2.63
C ILE A 220 -0.41 13.60 -2.77
N ILE A 221 -1.31 14.55 -3.00
CA ILE A 221 -1.01 15.98 -2.89
C ILE A 221 -1.95 16.55 -1.84
N ASP A 222 -1.39 17.10 -0.77
CA ASP A 222 -2.19 17.69 0.30
C ASP A 222 -2.80 19.04 -0.09
N GLU A 223 -3.53 19.66 0.84
CA GLU A 223 -4.20 20.95 0.62
C GLU A 223 -3.21 22.10 0.38
N SER A 224 -1.98 21.99 0.91
CA SER A 224 -0.91 22.98 0.68
C SER A 224 -0.24 22.83 -0.69
N GLY A 225 -0.52 21.73 -1.40
CA GLY A 225 0.12 21.39 -2.67
C GLY A 225 1.40 20.57 -2.50
N ALA A 226 1.74 20.14 -1.28
CA ALA A 226 2.91 19.30 -1.06
C ALA A 226 2.64 17.84 -1.46
N ARG A 227 3.61 17.23 -2.13
CA ARG A 227 3.53 15.86 -2.63
C ARG A 227 4.19 14.87 -1.67
N HIS A 228 3.43 13.84 -1.28
CA HIS A 228 3.88 12.77 -0.38
C HIS A 228 3.84 11.44 -1.13
N TRP A 229 4.98 10.77 -1.22
CA TRP A 229 5.14 9.52 -1.96
C TRP A 229 4.89 8.31 -1.05
N TRP A 230 4.36 7.23 -1.62
CA TRP A 230 4.08 5.97 -0.94
C TRP A 230 4.72 4.80 -1.70
#